data_AF-A0A2M8TPT8-F1
#
_entry.id   AF-A0A2M8TPT8-F1
#
_cell.length_a   1.000
_cell.length_b   1.000
_cell.length_c   1.000
_cell.angle_alpha   90.00
_cell.angle_beta   90.00
_cell.angle_gamma   90.00
#
_symmetry.space_group_name_H-M   'P 1'
#
loop_
_entity.id
_entity.type
_entity.pdbx_description
1 polymer ?
#
loop_
_entity_poly.entity_id
_entity_poly.type
_entity_poly.pdbx_seq_one_letter_code
_entity_poly.pdbx_strand_id
1 'polypeptide(L)' 'MKTLILSALAFVLSGQVSTEVKTKEATVYICTGPKAKKYHATETCRGLNRCSGSIKQLSVSSAKSKGFTPCKICY' A
#
# COMPACT_ATOMS: atom_id res chain seq x y z
N MET A 1 25.99 -53.08 -17.37
CA MET A 1 24.91 -54.02 -16.94
C MET A 1 24.76 -53.88 -15.43
N LYS A 2 23.94 -52.93 -14.99
CA LYS A 2 22.56 -53.16 -14.50
C LYS A 2 22.53 -53.93 -13.16
N THR A 3 22.48 -53.17 -12.07
CA THR A 3 21.71 -53.46 -10.85
C THR A 3 21.39 -52.09 -10.23
N LEU A 4 20.38 -51.36 -10.71
CA LEU A 4 18.98 -51.43 -10.23
C LEU A 4 18.89 -51.61 -8.72
N ILE A 5 19.02 -50.51 -7.97
CA ILE A 5 18.47 -50.39 -6.63
C ILE A 5 17.62 -49.12 -6.61
N LEU A 6 16.31 -49.34 -6.51
CA LEU A 6 15.26 -48.37 -6.25
C LEU A 6 15.35 -47.85 -4.81
N SER A 7 14.74 -46.68 -4.55
CA SER A 7 14.57 -45.98 -3.26
C SER A 7 15.74 -45.05 -2.86
N ALA A 8 15.57 -43.82 -2.42
CA ALA A 8 14.38 -43.13 -1.94
C ALA A 8 14.36 -41.66 -2.40
N LEU A 9 13.23 -41.28 -2.99
CA LEU A 9 12.75 -39.91 -3.04
C LEU A 9 12.43 -39.49 -1.59
N ALA A 10 13.20 -38.58 -1.00
CA ALA A 10 12.78 -37.84 0.18
C ALA A 10 13.24 -36.39 0.03
N PHE A 11 12.54 -35.75 -0.89
CA PHE A 11 12.54 -34.32 -1.16
C PHE A 11 12.04 -33.59 0.08
N VAL A 12 12.93 -33.10 0.94
CA VAL A 12 12.56 -32.13 1.99
C VAL A 12 13.58 -31.00 2.00
N LEU A 13 13.63 -30.26 0.89
CA LEU A 13 14.02 -28.86 0.93
C LEU A 13 12.80 -28.12 1.50
N SER A 14 12.81 -27.85 2.81
CA SER A 14 11.84 -26.98 3.47
C SER A 14 12.05 -25.54 3.01
N GLY A 15 11.76 -25.28 1.73
CA GLY A 15 11.65 -23.94 1.18
C GLY A 15 10.36 -23.33 1.73
N GLN A 16 10.46 -22.58 2.82
CA GLN A 16 9.38 -21.72 3.29
C GLN A 16 9.16 -20.61 2.25
N VAL A 17 8.28 -20.88 1.28
CA VAL A 17 7.70 -19.85 0.43
C VAL A 17 6.84 -18.97 1.35
N SER A 18 7.43 -17.86 1.78
CA SER A 18 6.71 -16.77 2.42
C SER A 18 5.87 -16.12 1.33
N THR A 19 4.59 -16.46 1.27
CA THR A 19 3.65 -15.74 0.42
C THR A 19 3.40 -14.38 1.07
N GLU A 20 4.09 -13.37 0.57
CA GLU A 20 3.86 -11.98 0.96
C GLU A 20 2.45 -11.60 0.46
N VAL A 21 1.44 -11.74 1.30
CA VAL A 21 0.09 -11.27 1.01
C VAL A 21 0.15 -9.74 1.01
N LYS A 22 0.46 -9.15 -0.15
CA LYS A 22 0.45 -7.71 -0.36
C LYS A 22 -0.99 -7.22 -0.34
N THR A 23 -1.52 -6.95 0.86
CA THR A 23 -2.81 -6.27 1.03
C THR A 23 -2.74 -4.93 0.28
N LYS A 24 -3.59 -4.76 -0.73
CA LYS A 24 -3.70 -3.50 -1.48
C LYS A 24 -4.19 -2.43 -0.51
N GLU A 25 -3.29 -1.56 -0.07
CA GLU A 25 -3.68 -0.43 0.77
C GLU A 25 -4.57 0.54 0.01
N ALA A 26 -5.53 1.13 0.71
CA ALA A 26 -6.37 2.19 0.16
C ALA A 26 -5.51 3.38 -0.28
N THR A 27 -5.82 3.91 -1.47
CA THR A 27 -5.21 5.13 -2.00
C THR A 27 -6.05 6.33 -1.58
N VAL A 28 -5.37 7.42 -1.24
CA VAL A 28 -5.95 8.69 -0.80
C VAL A 28 -5.34 9.86 -1.56
N TYR A 29 -6.01 11.00 -1.50
CA TYR A 29 -5.62 12.22 -2.18
C TYR A 29 -5.07 13.24 -1.19
N ILE A 30 -3.94 13.87 -1.51
CA ILE A 30 -3.39 14.98 -0.76
C ILE A 30 -3.23 16.21 -1.66
N CYS A 31 -3.29 17.39 -1.05
CA CYS A 31 -2.82 18.62 -1.68
C CYS A 31 -1.33 18.81 -1.36
N THR A 32 -0.52 19.26 -2.32
CA THR A 32 0.90 19.57 -2.10
C THR A 32 1.16 21.03 -1.72
N GLY A 33 0.10 21.82 -1.52
CA GLY A 33 0.22 23.20 -1.08
C GLY A 33 0.86 23.32 0.31
N PRO A 34 1.56 24.43 0.62
CA PRO A 34 2.35 24.56 1.84
C PRO A 34 1.54 24.48 3.14
N LYS A 35 0.23 24.72 3.07
CA LYS A 35 -0.69 24.67 4.22
C LYS A 35 -1.46 23.34 4.33
N ALA A 36 -1.20 22.37 3.44
CA ALA A 36 -1.91 21.10 3.42
C ALA A 36 -1.51 20.23 4.62
N LYS A 37 -2.52 19.77 5.37
CA LYS A 37 -2.35 18.89 6.55
C LYS A 37 -3.27 17.67 6.53
N LYS A 38 -4.10 17.55 5.49
CA LYS A 38 -5.17 16.56 5.41
C LYS A 38 -5.03 15.66 4.18
N TYR A 39 -5.37 14.38 4.33
CA TYR A 39 -5.64 13.47 3.22
C TYR A 39 -7.15 13.27 3.06
N HIS A 40 -7.56 12.99 1.83
CA HIS A 40 -8.96 12.95 1.40
C HIS A 40 -9.29 11.61 0.76
N ALA A 41 -10.50 11.11 0.98
CA ALA A 41 -10.97 9.85 0.41
C ALA A 41 -11.42 9.97 -1.06
N THR A 42 -11.69 11.20 -1.53
CA THR A 42 -12.17 11.49 -2.88
C THR A 42 -11.54 12.78 -3.41
N GLU A 43 -11.30 12.82 -4.73
CA GLU A 43 -10.80 14.01 -5.45
C GLU A 43 -11.77 15.19 -5.37
N THR A 44 -13.07 14.92 -5.20
CA THR A 44 -14.14 15.93 -5.22
C THR A 44 -14.41 16.57 -3.86
N CYS A 45 -13.65 16.20 -2.82
CA CYS A 45 -13.86 16.72 -1.48
C CYS A 45 -13.76 18.25 -1.46
N ARG A 46 -14.75 18.92 -0.86
CA ARG A 46 -14.79 20.39 -0.74
C ARG A 46 -13.50 20.99 -0.17
N GLY A 47 -12.85 20.31 0.77
CA GLY A 47 -11.56 20.74 1.34
C GLY A 47 -10.40 20.60 0.36
N LEU A 48 -10.40 19.56 -0.47
CA LEU A 48 -9.37 19.32 -1.48
C LEU A 48 -9.52 20.26 -2.68
N ASN A 49 -10.76 20.60 -3.07
CA ASN A 49 -11.04 21.54 -4.16
C ASN A 49 -10.48 22.95 -3.92
N ARG A 50 -10.10 23.28 -2.68
CA ARG A 50 -9.42 24.54 -2.31
C ARG A 50 -7.89 24.43 -2.37
N CYS A 51 -7.34 23.34 -2.91
CA CYS A 51 -5.90 23.11 -2.98
C CYS A 51 -5.21 24.25 -3.73
N SER A 52 -4.15 24.79 -3.14
CA SER A 52 -3.32 25.86 -3.72
C SER A 52 -2.06 25.32 -4.42
N GLY A 53 -2.06 24.05 -4.79
CA GLY A 53 -0.92 23.33 -5.37
C GLY A 53 -1.42 22.18 -6.24
N SER A 54 -0.67 21.08 -6.31
CA SER A 54 -1.07 19.88 -7.06
C SER A 54 -1.78 18.89 -6.15
N ILE A 55 -2.66 18.07 -6.74
CA ILE A 55 -3.24 16.91 -6.07
C ILE A 55 -2.35 15.70 -6.36
N LYS A 56 -2.03 14.91 -5.33
CA LYS A 56 -1.28 13.65 -5.47
C LYS A 56 -2.01 12.50 -4.79
N GLN A 57 -1.91 11.33 -5.40
CA GLN A 57 -2.40 10.07 -4.86
C GLN A 57 -1.28 9.31 -4.16
N LEU A 58 -1.57 8.74 -2.99
CA LEU A 58 -0.63 7.91 -2.22
C LEU A 58 -1.38 7.00 -1.26
N SER A 59 -0.72 6.01 -0.67
CA SER A 59 -1.37 5.11 0.28
C SER A 59 -1.71 5.80 1.60
N VAL A 60 -2.73 5.31 2.30
CA VAL A 60 -3.09 5.81 3.65
C VAL A 60 -1.88 5.79 4.59
N SER A 61 -1.06 4.73 4.56
CA SER A 61 0.13 4.61 5.41
C SER A 61 1.16 5.71 5.10
N SER A 62 1.41 5.97 3.81
CA SER A 62 2.31 7.04 3.35
C SER A 62 1.79 8.44 3.73
N ALA A 63 0.46 8.64 3.71
CA ALA A 63 -0.14 9.90 4.15
C ALA A 63 0.13 10.14 5.63
N LYS A 64 -0.13 9.11 6.45
CA LYS A 64 0.07 9.16 7.90
C LYS A 64 1.55 9.35 8.26
N SER A 65 2.46 8.64 7.60
CA SER A 65 3.91 8.77 7.86
C SER A 65 4.45 10.16 7.50
N LYS A 66 3.85 10.81 6.50
CA LYS A 66 4.14 12.21 6.14
C LYS A 66 3.44 13.25 7.05
N GLY A 67 2.72 12.82 8.08
CA GLY A 67 2.04 13.70 9.04
C GLY A 67 0.68 14.23 8.59
N PHE A 68 0.11 13.72 7.50
CA PHE A 68 -1.25 14.07 7.10
C PHE A 68 -2.26 13.36 8.02
N THR A 69 -3.35 14.08 8.35
CA THR A 69 -4.47 13.56 9.15
C THR A 69 -5.73 13.44 8.29
N PRO A 70 -6.72 12.59 8.63
CA PRO A 70 -7.92 12.46 7.81
C PRO A 70 -8.70 13.79 7.75
N CYS A 71 -9.28 14.08 6.58
CA CYS A 71 -10.17 15.21 6.40
C CYS A 71 -11.53 14.93 7.04
N LYS A 72 -11.98 15.77 7.98
CA LYS A 72 -13.28 15.66 8.68
C LYS A 72 -14.54 15.84 7.80
N ILE A 73 -14.38 16.00 6.49
CA ILE A 73 -15.49 16.20 5.53
C ILE A 73 -15.77 14.91 4.76
N CYS A 74 -14.72 14.14 4.44
CA CYS A 74 -14.81 12.93 3.61
C CYS A 74 -14.23 11.68 4.32
N TYR A 75 -14.02 11.77 5.63
CA TYR A 75 -13.72 10.70 6.59
C TYR A 75 -14.53 10.98 7.85
#